data_AF-A0AAD6BB12-F1
#
_entry.id   AF-A0AAD6BB12-F1
#
_cell.length_a   1.000
_cell.length_b   1.000
_cell.length_c   1.000
_cell.angle_alpha   90.00
_cell.angle_beta   90.00
_cell.angle_gamma   90.00
#
_symmetry.space_group_name_H-M   'P 1'
#
loop_
_entity.id
_entity.type
_entity.pdbx_description
1 polymer ?
#
loop_
_entity_poly.entity_id
_entity_poly.type
_entity_poly.pdbx_seq_one_letter_code
_entity_poly.pdbx_strand_id
1 'polypeptide(L)'
;MDRRERRLTVAFLLLLPLLSISCAAHQKTTVSWCVLSDAEEQKCLDLAGNATARNIRGTLECVRGEDTKDCLDKIKDGKADAASMFADDIYAAGLCHGLELAAGESHNGEDGYSYYVVAMARRSSSDLSLLEMHERSSCHPGIRTTVGWTVPIGYLVNTSQISIGEQCNFPRAVGNFFGYSCVPGVKDVQHDPKGNNPKNLCEACIGDDNDRHICANNPRERHYGESGALRCVAENLGDVAFVKHSTIFDNLDGKNQESWALDLEQEDLKLLCPDGTEANLDEFEHCHLAAVPANAVVVRVEDKCRNAFGNANEGFRLFSSAGYGKSNVLFDDDTHHLQRVLGSYTSWLGPTYTTVLQAFECEAAFFPTGFC
;
A
#
# COMPACT_ATOMS: atom_id res chain seq x y z
N MET A 1 47.23 43.72 40.12
CA MET A 1 48.22 43.60 39.04
C MET A 1 49.07 42.37 39.35
N ASP A 2 48.44 41.20 39.40
CA ASP A 2 48.11 40.28 38.30
C ASP A 2 49.19 39.21 38.16
N ARG A 3 48.92 38.07 38.82
CA ARG A 3 49.79 36.90 38.92
C ARG A 3 49.16 35.79 38.09
N ARG A 4 49.81 35.52 36.97
CA ARG A 4 49.44 34.59 35.90
C ARG A 4 49.47 33.14 36.40
N GLU A 5 48.31 32.56 36.68
CA GLU A 5 48.14 31.11 36.86
C GLU A 5 47.67 30.46 35.55
N ARG A 6 48.51 29.56 35.03
CA ARG A 6 48.24 28.76 33.84
C ARG A 6 47.19 27.69 34.18
N ARG A 7 45.99 27.79 33.62
CA ARG A 7 45.05 26.66 33.55
C ARG A 7 45.48 25.73 32.41
N LEU A 8 46.00 24.55 32.75
CA LEU A 8 46.13 23.46 31.78
C LEU A 8 44.75 22.93 31.44
N THR A 9 44.43 22.96 30.15
CA THR A 9 43.31 22.26 29.51
C THR A 9 43.55 20.75 29.58
N VAL A 10 42.68 20.01 30.25
CA VAL A 10 42.55 18.56 30.07
C VAL A 10 41.31 18.35 29.21
N ALA A 11 41.52 18.26 27.90
CA ALA A 11 40.49 17.81 26.96
C ALA A 11 40.43 16.28 27.03
N PHE A 12 39.42 15.75 27.71
CA PHE A 12 39.10 14.32 27.71
C PHE A 12 38.50 13.98 26.33
N LEU A 13 39.34 13.51 25.40
CA LEU A 13 38.89 12.91 24.14
C LEU A 13 38.25 11.55 24.46
N LEU A 14 36.93 11.55 24.68
CA LEU A 14 36.12 10.34 24.63
C LEU A 14 36.07 9.85 23.18
N LEU A 15 37.01 8.98 22.81
CA LEU A 15 36.91 8.11 21.64
C LEU A 15 35.81 7.08 21.91
N LEU A 16 34.55 7.48 21.74
CA LEU A 16 33.47 6.54 21.48
C LEU A 16 33.80 5.87 20.13
N PRO A 17 33.93 4.53 20.07
CA PRO A 17 34.01 3.88 18.78
C PRO A 17 32.66 4.14 18.12
N LEU A 18 32.64 4.99 17.10
CA LEU A 18 31.58 4.96 16.11
C LEU A 18 31.59 3.53 15.60
N LEU A 19 30.58 2.75 15.97
CA LEU A 19 30.19 1.55 15.25
C LEU A 19 29.77 2.02 13.85
N SER A 20 30.76 2.38 13.05
CA SER A 20 30.62 2.46 11.61
C SER A 20 30.22 1.06 11.21
N ILE A 21 28.94 0.90 10.85
CA ILE A 21 28.42 -0.25 10.12
C ILE A 21 29.32 -0.37 8.90
N SER A 22 30.36 -1.18 9.05
CA SER A 22 31.30 -1.45 7.98
C SER A 22 30.51 -2.39 7.09
N CYS A 23 29.98 -1.87 5.98
CA CYS A 23 29.52 -2.69 4.88
C CYS A 23 30.74 -3.41 4.30
N ALA A 24 31.19 -4.46 5.00
CA ALA A 24 31.98 -5.50 4.41
C ALA A 24 31.04 -6.22 3.45
N ALA A 25 30.91 -5.67 2.24
CA ALA A 25 30.13 -6.27 1.18
C ALA A 25 30.75 -7.65 0.89
N HIS A 26 30.22 -8.69 1.54
CA HIS A 26 30.33 -10.03 1.00
C HIS A 26 29.57 -9.99 -0.32
N GLN A 27 30.31 -9.83 -1.43
CA GLN A 27 29.74 -9.86 -2.76
C GLN A 27 29.30 -11.30 -3.06
N LYS A 28 28.14 -11.69 -2.52
CA LYS A 28 27.34 -12.76 -3.10
C LYS A 28 27.14 -12.38 -4.57
N THR A 29 27.72 -13.16 -5.47
CA THR A 29 27.62 -12.95 -6.91
C THR A 29 26.22 -13.30 -7.42
N THR A 30 25.46 -14.07 -6.65
CA THR A 30 24.08 -14.46 -6.96
C THR A 30 23.09 -13.66 -6.11
N VAL A 31 22.00 -13.21 -6.72
CA VAL A 31 20.81 -12.64 -6.08
C VAL A 31 19.64 -13.56 -6.40
N SER A 32 18.99 -14.11 -5.38
CA SER A 32 17.76 -14.90 -5.56
C SER A 32 16.54 -14.01 -5.31
N TRP A 33 15.74 -13.74 -6.33
CA TRP A 33 14.56 -12.87 -6.29
C TRP A 33 13.29 -13.68 -6.05
N CYS A 34 12.52 -13.35 -5.03
CA CYS A 34 11.26 -14.03 -4.74
C CYS A 34 10.12 -13.44 -5.57
N VAL A 35 9.27 -14.31 -6.13
CA VAL A 35 8.15 -13.95 -7.03
C VAL A 35 6.83 -14.59 -6.59
N LEU A 36 5.73 -13.85 -6.71
CA LEU A 36 4.39 -14.16 -6.17
C LEU A 36 3.39 -14.66 -7.21
N SER A 37 3.73 -14.61 -8.50
CA SER A 37 2.88 -15.12 -9.57
C SER A 37 3.66 -15.73 -10.72
N ASP A 38 3.00 -16.53 -11.55
CA ASP A 38 3.59 -17.11 -12.76
C ASP A 38 4.04 -16.01 -13.74
N ALA A 39 3.32 -14.88 -13.77
CA ALA A 39 3.69 -13.71 -14.57
C ALA A 39 5.00 -13.06 -14.06
N GLU A 40 5.14 -12.93 -12.73
CA GLU A 40 6.37 -12.43 -12.11
C GLU A 40 7.54 -13.38 -12.29
N GLU A 41 7.30 -14.69 -12.16
CA GLU A 41 8.32 -15.71 -12.40
C GLU A 41 8.83 -15.64 -13.82
N GLN A 42 7.92 -15.58 -14.82
CA GLN A 42 8.30 -15.44 -16.22
C GLN A 42 9.13 -14.17 -16.46
N LYS A 43 8.68 -13.00 -15.93
CA LYS A 43 9.41 -11.74 -16.09
C LYS A 43 10.77 -11.76 -15.40
N CYS A 44 10.89 -12.40 -14.23
CA CYS A 44 12.15 -12.56 -13.53
C CYS A 44 13.13 -13.43 -14.33
N LEU A 45 12.65 -14.54 -14.93
CA LEU A 45 13.47 -15.41 -15.75
C LEU A 45 13.96 -14.70 -17.03
N ASP A 46 13.09 -13.90 -17.66
CA ASP A 46 13.45 -13.11 -18.84
C ASP A 46 14.49 -12.02 -18.49
N LEU A 47 14.36 -11.38 -17.32
CA LEU A 47 15.36 -10.46 -16.78
C LEU A 47 16.71 -11.16 -16.52
N ALA A 48 16.69 -12.34 -15.90
CA ALA A 48 17.88 -13.14 -15.63
C ALA A 48 18.59 -13.55 -16.93
N GLY A 49 17.82 -13.98 -17.94
CA GLY A 49 18.32 -14.29 -19.27
C GLY A 49 18.95 -13.07 -19.96
N ASN A 50 18.31 -11.90 -19.88
CA ASN A 50 18.83 -10.65 -20.43
C ASN A 50 20.16 -10.23 -19.78
N ALA A 51 20.23 -10.28 -18.44
CA ALA A 51 21.43 -9.95 -17.68
C ALA A 51 22.60 -10.87 -18.04
N THR A 52 22.33 -12.17 -18.19
CA THR A 52 23.31 -13.18 -18.62
C THR A 52 23.80 -12.91 -20.04
N ALA A 53 22.90 -12.66 -20.99
CA ALA A 53 23.24 -12.38 -22.38
C ALA A 53 24.10 -11.10 -22.54
N ARG A 54 23.95 -10.14 -21.62
CA ARG A 54 24.70 -8.88 -21.61
C ARG A 54 25.98 -8.92 -20.78
N ASN A 55 26.35 -10.08 -20.21
CA ASN A 55 27.50 -10.22 -19.31
C ASN A 55 27.47 -9.21 -18.15
N ILE A 56 26.27 -8.90 -17.64
CA ILE A 56 26.13 -8.08 -16.43
C ILE A 56 26.73 -8.87 -15.26
N ARG A 57 27.53 -8.20 -14.43
CA ARG A 57 28.22 -8.87 -13.32
C ARG A 57 27.22 -9.37 -12.29
N GLY A 58 27.23 -10.68 -12.07
CA GLY A 58 26.38 -11.38 -11.09
C GLY A 58 25.39 -12.33 -11.77
N THR A 59 24.63 -13.05 -10.97
CA THR A 59 23.61 -14.00 -11.40
C THR A 59 22.29 -13.66 -10.73
N LEU A 60 21.20 -13.59 -11.49
CA LEU A 60 19.84 -13.49 -10.96
C LEU A 60 19.21 -14.88 -11.00
N GLU A 61 18.69 -15.34 -9.87
CA GLU A 61 17.88 -16.55 -9.76
C GLU A 61 16.47 -16.16 -9.32
N CYS A 62 15.46 -16.90 -9.78
CA CYS A 62 14.06 -16.65 -9.45
C CYS A 62 13.53 -17.75 -8.54
N VAL A 63 12.91 -17.36 -7.42
CA VAL A 63 12.39 -18.27 -6.40
C VAL A 63 10.89 -18.02 -6.26
N ARG A 64 10.06 -19.02 -6.59
CA ARG A 64 8.60 -18.92 -6.44
C ARG A 64 8.20 -19.00 -4.96
N GLY A 65 7.43 -18.01 -4.47
CA GLY A 65 6.75 -18.04 -3.17
C GLY A 65 5.29 -18.49 -3.27
N GLU A 66 4.73 -19.14 -2.26
CA GLU A 66 3.30 -19.50 -2.27
C GLU A 66 2.41 -18.25 -2.10
N ASP A 67 2.83 -17.36 -1.21
CA ASP A 67 2.23 -16.06 -0.94
C ASP A 67 3.29 -15.06 -0.45
N THR A 68 2.88 -13.83 -0.12
CA THR A 68 3.78 -12.79 0.39
C THR A 68 4.53 -13.27 1.64
N LYS A 69 3.83 -13.93 2.56
CA LYS A 69 4.41 -14.40 3.82
C LYS A 69 5.51 -15.43 3.57
N ASP A 70 5.29 -16.40 2.69
CA ASP A 70 6.30 -17.39 2.30
C ASP A 70 7.51 -16.72 1.63
N CYS A 71 7.33 -15.69 0.81
CA CYS A 71 8.47 -14.92 0.30
C CYS A 71 9.24 -14.21 1.42
N LEU A 72 8.57 -13.57 2.38
CA LEU A 72 9.22 -12.92 3.52
C LEU A 72 9.96 -13.92 4.41
N ASP A 73 9.37 -15.11 4.67
CA ASP A 73 10.01 -16.21 5.38
C ASP A 73 11.23 -16.74 4.62
N LYS A 74 11.14 -16.92 3.30
CA LYS A 74 12.28 -17.31 2.44
C LYS A 74 13.41 -16.29 2.47
N ILE A 75 13.11 -14.98 2.45
CA ILE A 75 14.12 -13.93 2.56
C ILE A 75 14.78 -13.97 3.94
N LYS A 76 13.99 -14.06 5.01
CA LYS A 76 14.49 -14.17 6.39
C LYS A 76 15.39 -15.39 6.59
N ASP A 77 15.00 -16.54 6.04
CA ASP A 77 15.71 -17.82 6.15
C ASP A 77 16.95 -17.93 5.23
N GLY A 78 17.18 -16.96 4.34
CA GLY A 78 18.28 -17.03 3.37
C GLY A 78 18.02 -17.91 2.14
N LYS A 79 16.78 -18.33 1.92
CA LYS A 79 16.34 -19.10 0.74
C LYS A 79 16.03 -18.22 -0.48
N ALA A 80 15.71 -16.96 -0.23
CA ALA A 80 15.69 -15.87 -1.22
C ALA A 80 16.50 -14.70 -0.67
N ASP A 81 16.90 -13.75 -1.51
CA ASP A 81 17.66 -12.57 -1.11
C ASP A 81 16.82 -11.29 -1.11
N ALA A 82 15.86 -11.16 -2.03
CA ALA A 82 15.07 -9.95 -2.18
C ALA A 82 13.70 -10.20 -2.82
N ALA A 83 12.78 -9.26 -2.64
CA ALA A 83 11.52 -9.16 -3.38
C ALA A 83 11.03 -7.70 -3.39
N SER A 84 10.27 -7.31 -4.42
CA SER A 84 9.50 -6.06 -4.35
C SER A 84 8.23 -6.32 -3.56
N MET A 85 7.90 -5.42 -2.64
CA MET A 85 6.77 -5.56 -1.72
C MET A 85 5.95 -4.26 -1.68
N PHE A 86 4.63 -4.41 -1.59
CA PHE A 86 3.70 -3.29 -1.41
C PHE A 86 3.85 -2.67 -0.02
N ALA A 87 3.31 -1.47 0.17
CA ALA A 87 3.44 -0.71 1.42
C ALA A 87 2.97 -1.50 2.67
N ASP A 88 1.85 -2.22 2.57
CA ASP A 88 1.30 -3.06 3.65
C ASP A 88 2.28 -4.19 4.02
N ASP A 89 2.88 -4.83 3.01
CA ASP A 89 3.82 -5.94 3.17
C ASP A 89 5.19 -5.48 3.70
N ILE A 90 5.61 -4.24 3.38
CA ILE A 90 6.82 -3.63 3.95
C ILE A 90 6.70 -3.52 5.48
N TYR A 91 5.52 -3.23 6.00
CA TYR A 91 5.28 -3.18 7.44
C TYR A 91 5.50 -4.54 8.09
N ALA A 92 4.89 -5.58 7.52
CA ALA A 92 5.06 -6.97 7.92
C ALA A 92 6.54 -7.41 7.87
N ALA A 93 7.21 -7.10 6.77
CA ALA A 93 8.63 -7.39 6.56
C ALA A 93 9.51 -6.84 7.69
N GLY A 94 9.29 -5.57 8.07
CA GLY A 94 10.02 -4.92 9.14
C GLY A 94 9.65 -5.45 10.53
N LEU A 95 8.35 -5.49 10.85
CA LEU A 95 7.85 -5.82 12.18
C LEU A 95 8.01 -7.30 12.53
N CYS A 96 7.62 -8.20 11.61
CA CYS A 96 7.52 -9.63 11.89
C CYS A 96 8.79 -10.41 11.49
N HIS A 97 9.50 -9.93 10.47
CA HIS A 97 10.66 -10.62 9.89
C HIS A 97 12.00 -9.94 10.17
N GLY A 98 12.00 -8.68 10.65
CA GLY A 98 13.24 -7.92 10.89
C GLY A 98 14.00 -7.60 9.61
N LEU A 99 13.29 -7.51 8.48
CA LEU A 99 13.85 -7.19 7.18
C LEU A 99 13.95 -5.67 6.97
N GLU A 100 14.78 -5.27 6.01
CA GLU A 100 15.11 -3.88 5.70
C GLU A 100 14.82 -3.58 4.22
N LEU A 101 14.86 -2.29 3.85
CA LEU A 101 14.64 -1.85 2.47
C LEU A 101 15.97 -1.46 1.83
N ALA A 102 16.23 -2.01 0.64
CA ALA A 102 17.42 -1.68 -0.14
C ALA A 102 17.14 -0.53 -1.13
N ALA A 103 16.00 -0.60 -1.81
CA ALA A 103 15.60 0.36 -2.82
C ALA A 103 14.08 0.52 -2.83
N GLY A 104 13.59 1.67 -3.27
CA GLY A 104 12.16 1.96 -3.41
C GLY A 104 11.83 2.45 -4.81
N GLU A 105 10.62 2.16 -5.26
CA GLU A 105 10.10 2.60 -6.55
C GLU A 105 9.85 4.12 -6.55
N SER A 106 9.94 4.73 -7.73
CA SER A 106 9.78 6.17 -7.95
C SER A 106 9.01 6.45 -9.22
N HIS A 107 7.91 7.18 -9.08
CA HIS A 107 6.99 7.51 -10.17
C HIS A 107 7.23 8.94 -10.73
N ASN A 108 8.12 9.73 -10.13
CA ASN A 108 8.48 11.10 -10.52
C ASN A 108 9.66 11.64 -9.69
N GLY A 109 10.32 12.70 -10.19
CA GLY A 109 11.53 13.31 -9.59
C GLY A 109 11.29 14.59 -8.78
N GLU A 110 10.05 15.06 -8.67
CA GLU A 110 9.70 16.33 -8.00
C GLU A 110 8.63 16.18 -6.90
N ASP A 111 7.70 15.22 -6.99
CA ASP A 111 6.73 14.94 -5.93
C ASP A 111 6.82 13.50 -5.44
N GLY A 112 6.40 13.30 -4.19
CA GLY A 112 6.70 12.13 -3.38
C GLY A 112 6.40 10.79 -4.05
N TYR A 113 7.19 9.79 -3.67
CA TYR A 113 7.00 8.37 -3.97
C TYR A 113 5.67 7.81 -3.44
N SER A 114 4.63 8.62 -3.22
CA SER A 114 3.43 8.25 -2.50
C SER A 114 2.19 8.65 -3.29
N TYR A 115 1.15 7.84 -3.21
CA TYR A 115 -0.20 8.28 -3.57
C TYR A 115 -0.98 8.60 -2.31
N TYR A 116 -1.93 9.53 -2.43
CA TYR A 116 -2.81 9.93 -1.34
C TYR A 116 -4.13 9.16 -1.41
N VAL A 117 -4.54 8.61 -0.28
CA VAL A 117 -5.88 8.03 -0.09
C VAL A 117 -6.78 9.09 0.51
N VAL A 118 -7.92 9.32 -0.14
CA VAL A 118 -8.86 10.39 0.18
C VAL A 118 -10.26 9.84 0.42
N ALA A 119 -11.06 10.60 1.18
CA ALA A 119 -12.48 10.35 1.33
C ALA A 119 -13.25 11.33 0.44
N MET A 120 -13.92 10.82 -0.59
CA MET A 120 -14.69 11.61 -1.54
C MET A 120 -16.19 11.50 -1.26
N ALA A 121 -16.91 12.60 -1.44
CA ALA A 121 -18.36 12.65 -1.33
C ALA A 121 -18.95 13.62 -2.35
N ARG A 122 -20.27 13.52 -2.58
CA ARG A 122 -20.99 14.54 -3.37
C ARG A 122 -21.09 15.85 -2.59
N ARG A 123 -20.97 16.98 -3.28
CA ARG A 123 -21.21 18.30 -2.70
C ARG A 123 -22.64 18.49 -2.22
N SER A 124 -23.60 17.78 -2.82
CA SER A 124 -24.99 17.78 -2.38
C SER A 124 -25.17 17.26 -0.93
N SER A 125 -24.24 16.47 -0.42
CA SER A 125 -24.24 15.95 0.96
C SER A 125 -23.58 16.96 1.91
N SER A 126 -24.25 18.09 2.16
CA SER A 126 -23.69 19.24 2.89
C SER A 126 -23.45 19.04 4.39
N ASP A 127 -24.04 18.00 4.99
CA ASP A 127 -23.94 17.67 6.41
C ASP A 127 -22.91 16.57 6.71
N LEU A 128 -22.23 16.06 5.69
CA LEU A 128 -21.26 14.97 5.82
C LEU A 128 -19.88 15.49 6.23
N SER A 129 -19.32 14.91 7.29
CA SER A 129 -17.97 15.22 7.78
C SER A 129 -17.25 13.93 8.18
N LEU A 130 -15.92 13.90 8.01
CA LEU A 130 -15.09 12.77 8.46
C LEU A 130 -15.11 12.54 9.97
N LEU A 131 -15.56 13.53 10.75
CA LEU A 131 -15.69 13.43 12.20
C LEU A 131 -16.99 12.71 12.63
N GLU A 132 -17.99 12.62 11.74
CA GLU A 132 -19.33 12.12 12.04
C GLU A 132 -19.80 11.12 10.97
N MET A 133 -19.08 10.01 10.86
CA MET A 133 -19.34 8.95 9.87
C MET A 133 -20.27 7.82 10.36
N HIS A 134 -20.69 7.86 11.62
CA HIS A 134 -21.59 6.86 12.18
C HIS A 134 -22.96 6.87 11.47
N GLU A 135 -23.50 5.69 11.15
CA GLU A 135 -24.76 5.48 10.41
C GLU A 135 -24.80 6.05 8.98
N ARG A 136 -23.70 6.64 8.48
CA ARG A 136 -23.55 7.01 7.06
C ARG A 136 -23.34 5.77 6.20
N SER A 137 -23.50 5.92 4.89
CA SER A 137 -23.23 4.85 3.93
C SER A 137 -21.86 4.98 3.26
N SER A 138 -21.20 3.86 2.98
CA SER A 138 -19.80 3.88 2.50
C SER A 138 -19.53 2.95 1.31
N CYS A 139 -18.68 3.40 0.40
CA CYS A 139 -18.28 2.68 -0.81
C CYS A 139 -16.78 2.37 -0.73
N HIS A 140 -16.44 1.08 -0.76
CA HIS A 140 -15.08 0.59 -0.61
C HIS A 140 -14.67 -0.19 -1.88
N PRO A 141 -13.47 0.06 -2.45
CA PRO A 141 -12.93 -0.71 -3.57
C PRO A 141 -12.93 -2.23 -3.37
N GLY A 142 -12.73 -2.69 -2.13
CA GLY A 142 -12.70 -4.10 -1.78
C GLY A 142 -12.16 -4.33 -0.38
N ILE A 143 -12.53 -5.46 0.22
CA ILE A 143 -12.03 -5.91 1.53
C ILE A 143 -10.50 -6.07 1.47
N ARG A 144 -9.79 -5.69 2.55
CA ARG A 144 -8.32 -5.79 2.68
C ARG A 144 -7.49 -5.04 1.62
N THR A 145 -8.09 -4.15 0.84
CA THR A 145 -7.34 -3.24 -0.03
C THR A 145 -6.72 -2.11 0.78
N THR A 146 -5.51 -1.66 0.42
CA THR A 146 -4.85 -0.53 1.09
C THR A 146 -5.73 0.72 1.09
N VAL A 147 -6.23 1.09 -0.09
CA VAL A 147 -7.03 2.31 -0.33
C VAL A 147 -8.41 2.21 0.30
N GLY A 148 -9.08 1.07 0.11
CA GLY A 148 -10.47 0.90 0.45
C GLY A 148 -10.73 0.34 1.83
N TRP A 149 -9.74 -0.24 2.49
CA TRP A 149 -9.92 -0.91 3.78
C TRP A 149 -8.85 -0.52 4.79
N THR A 150 -7.57 -0.78 4.50
CA THR A 150 -6.47 -0.55 5.46
C THR A 150 -6.44 0.90 5.92
N VAL A 151 -6.33 1.86 4.98
CA VAL A 151 -6.28 3.30 5.31
C VAL A 151 -7.55 3.80 6.01
N PRO A 152 -8.76 3.68 5.43
CA PRO A 152 -9.93 4.30 6.03
C PRO A 152 -10.31 3.66 7.36
N ILE A 153 -10.22 2.33 7.49
CA ILE A 153 -10.58 1.66 8.75
C ILE A 153 -9.49 1.90 9.82
N GLY A 154 -8.21 1.89 9.44
CA GLY A 154 -7.12 2.26 10.34
C GLY A 154 -7.24 3.71 10.83
N TYR A 155 -7.60 4.64 9.94
CA TYR A 155 -7.90 6.02 10.30
C TYR A 155 -9.03 6.10 11.34
N LEU A 156 -10.17 5.46 11.09
CA LEU A 156 -11.32 5.48 11.99
C LEU A 156 -11.01 4.88 13.37
N VAL A 157 -10.19 3.82 13.42
CA VAL A 157 -9.70 3.23 14.68
C VAL A 157 -8.78 4.21 15.41
N ASN A 158 -7.81 4.81 14.72
CA ASN A 158 -6.86 5.75 15.31
C ASN A 158 -7.52 7.03 15.82
N THR A 159 -8.57 7.50 15.15
CA THR A 159 -9.40 8.62 15.62
C THR A 159 -10.46 8.21 16.65
N SER A 160 -10.45 6.94 17.09
CA SER A 160 -11.40 6.40 18.08
C SER A 160 -12.88 6.48 17.68
N GLN A 161 -13.17 6.56 16.37
CA GLN A 161 -14.54 6.50 15.84
C GLN A 161 -15.06 5.06 15.84
N ILE A 162 -14.16 4.09 15.59
CA ILE A 162 -14.45 2.66 15.68
C ILE A 162 -13.57 2.06 16.78
N SER A 163 -14.14 1.15 17.57
CA SER A 163 -13.40 0.32 18.52
C SER A 163 -13.41 -1.13 18.06
N ILE A 164 -12.22 -1.70 17.89
CA ILE A 164 -12.06 -3.12 17.55
C ILE A 164 -12.04 -3.92 18.84
N GLY A 165 -13.01 -4.84 19.00
CA GLY A 165 -13.08 -5.70 20.18
C GLY A 165 -11.95 -6.72 20.23
N GLU A 166 -11.83 -7.43 21.36
CA GLU A 166 -10.75 -8.39 21.66
C GLU A 166 -10.54 -9.50 20.60
N GLN A 167 -11.55 -9.77 19.76
CA GLN A 167 -11.49 -10.78 18.70
C GLN A 167 -11.00 -10.24 17.34
N CYS A 168 -10.61 -8.96 17.26
CA CYS A 168 -10.07 -8.34 16.04
C CYS A 168 -10.97 -8.50 14.80
N ASN A 169 -12.29 -8.48 15.00
CA ASN A 169 -13.25 -8.64 13.92
C ASN A 169 -13.59 -7.28 13.30
N PHE A 170 -12.75 -6.86 12.35
CA PHE A 170 -12.93 -5.60 11.62
C PHE A 170 -14.25 -5.54 10.84
N PRO A 171 -14.66 -6.55 10.03
CA PRO A 171 -15.95 -6.51 9.34
C PRO A 171 -17.12 -6.27 10.29
N ARG A 172 -17.13 -6.92 11.46
CA ARG A 172 -18.18 -6.70 12.46
C ARG A 172 -18.17 -5.28 13.04
N ALA A 173 -16.99 -4.73 13.34
CA ALA A 173 -16.89 -3.38 13.86
C ALA A 173 -17.34 -2.34 12.83
N VAL A 174 -16.91 -2.49 11.58
CA VAL A 174 -17.29 -1.61 10.45
C VAL A 174 -18.78 -1.69 10.16
N GLY A 175 -19.36 -2.89 10.11
CA GLY A 175 -20.80 -3.06 9.88
C GLY A 175 -21.69 -2.63 11.05
N ASN A 176 -21.14 -2.43 12.25
CA ASN A 176 -21.86 -1.79 13.36
C ASN A 176 -21.73 -0.26 13.34
N PHE A 177 -20.76 0.28 12.58
CA PHE A 177 -20.45 1.71 12.55
C PHE A 177 -21.16 2.43 11.41
N PHE A 178 -21.04 1.91 10.19
CA PHE A 178 -21.77 2.41 9.02
C PHE A 178 -23.17 1.80 8.95
N GLY A 179 -24.13 2.58 8.43
CA GLY A 179 -25.50 2.10 8.25
C GLY A 179 -25.55 0.97 7.23
N TYR A 180 -24.97 1.19 6.06
CA TYR A 180 -24.80 0.21 5.00
C TYR A 180 -23.61 0.56 4.11
N SER A 181 -23.03 -0.42 3.44
CA SER A 181 -21.82 -0.24 2.64
C SER A 181 -21.82 -1.13 1.40
N CYS A 182 -20.93 -0.82 0.47
CA CYS A 182 -20.45 -1.80 -0.51
C CYS A 182 -18.98 -2.12 -0.22
N VAL A 183 -18.71 -3.34 0.22
CA VAL A 183 -17.38 -3.89 0.48
C VAL A 183 -17.21 -5.20 -0.30
N PRO A 184 -16.83 -5.13 -1.59
CA PRO A 184 -16.61 -6.31 -2.41
C PRO A 184 -15.67 -7.33 -1.73
N GLY A 185 -16.06 -8.61 -1.77
CA GLY A 185 -15.28 -9.71 -1.21
C GLY A 185 -15.44 -9.95 0.29
N VAL A 186 -16.16 -9.09 1.02
CA VAL A 186 -16.35 -9.25 2.47
C VAL A 186 -17.12 -10.51 2.85
N LYS A 187 -17.79 -11.15 1.89
CA LYS A 187 -18.53 -12.42 2.03
C LYS A 187 -17.81 -13.62 1.45
N ASP A 188 -16.65 -13.43 0.84
CA ASP A 188 -15.88 -14.54 0.30
C ASP A 188 -15.44 -15.47 1.43
N VAL A 189 -15.36 -16.77 1.18
CA VAL A 189 -15.01 -17.79 2.19
C VAL A 189 -13.69 -17.47 2.91
N GLN A 190 -12.76 -16.81 2.23
CA GLN A 190 -11.47 -16.38 2.80
C GLN A 190 -11.63 -15.29 3.88
N HIS A 191 -12.63 -14.40 3.74
CA HIS A 191 -12.88 -13.27 4.63
C HIS A 191 -14.06 -13.47 5.57
N ASP A 192 -14.97 -14.39 5.24
CA ASP A 192 -16.15 -14.77 6.03
C ASP A 192 -16.28 -16.29 6.17
N PRO A 193 -15.27 -17.00 6.71
CA PRO A 193 -15.28 -18.47 6.80
C PRO A 193 -16.43 -19.00 7.68
N LYS A 194 -16.97 -18.16 8.57
CA LYS A 194 -18.10 -18.50 9.46
C LYS A 194 -19.45 -18.02 8.93
N GLY A 195 -19.49 -17.29 7.80
CA GLY A 195 -20.71 -16.73 7.22
C GLY A 195 -21.43 -15.74 8.13
N ASN A 196 -20.70 -15.03 9.00
CA ASN A 196 -21.24 -14.17 10.05
C ASN A 196 -20.79 -12.71 9.95
N ASN A 197 -20.07 -12.31 8.90
CA ASN A 197 -19.85 -10.89 8.65
C ASN A 197 -21.21 -10.17 8.53
N PRO A 198 -21.34 -8.89 8.89
CA PRO A 198 -22.59 -8.15 8.77
C PRO A 198 -23.12 -8.10 7.32
N LYS A 199 -24.44 -8.18 7.14
CA LYS A 199 -25.06 -8.21 5.79
C LYS A 199 -25.04 -6.83 5.13
N ASN A 200 -25.14 -5.77 5.93
CA ASN A 200 -25.15 -4.39 5.49
C ASN A 200 -23.86 -3.97 4.78
N LEU A 201 -22.76 -4.71 4.93
CA LEU A 201 -21.51 -4.47 4.18
C LEU A 201 -21.60 -4.76 2.68
N CYS A 202 -22.69 -5.37 2.20
CA CYS A 202 -22.94 -5.61 0.78
C CYS A 202 -24.22 -4.94 0.27
N GLU A 203 -24.89 -4.12 1.08
CA GLU A 203 -26.21 -3.57 0.75
C GLU A 203 -26.17 -2.45 -0.29
N ALA A 204 -25.04 -1.73 -0.43
CA ALA A 204 -24.86 -0.75 -1.51
C ALA A 204 -24.30 -1.37 -2.80
N CYS A 205 -23.88 -2.65 -2.79
CA CYS A 205 -23.33 -3.31 -3.97
C CYS A 205 -24.43 -3.71 -4.96
N ILE A 206 -24.12 -3.74 -6.26
CA ILE A 206 -25.14 -3.87 -7.32
C ILE A 206 -24.91 -5.04 -8.29
N GLY A 207 -23.81 -5.76 -8.17
CA GLY A 207 -23.50 -6.90 -9.03
C GLY A 207 -23.31 -6.54 -10.51
N ASP A 208 -23.52 -7.53 -11.37
CA ASP A 208 -23.50 -7.39 -12.83
C ASP A 208 -24.84 -6.84 -13.37
N ASP A 209 -24.96 -6.65 -14.68
CA ASP A 209 -26.19 -6.13 -15.30
C ASP A 209 -27.43 -7.03 -15.13
N ASN A 210 -27.28 -8.23 -14.57
CA ASN A 210 -28.36 -9.17 -14.28
C ASN A 210 -28.52 -9.40 -12.76
N ASP A 211 -28.02 -8.48 -11.93
CA ASP A 211 -28.04 -8.55 -10.46
C ASP A 211 -27.39 -9.83 -9.90
N ARG A 212 -26.43 -10.42 -10.63
CA ARG A 212 -25.60 -11.53 -10.16
C ARG A 212 -24.27 -11.01 -9.66
N HIS A 213 -23.51 -11.84 -8.94
CA HIS A 213 -22.18 -11.45 -8.45
C HIS A 213 -22.18 -10.21 -7.54
N ILE A 214 -23.32 -9.93 -6.89
CA ILE A 214 -23.41 -8.86 -5.87
C ILE A 214 -22.35 -9.09 -4.81
N CYS A 215 -21.57 -8.05 -4.54
CA CYS A 215 -20.48 -8.03 -3.56
C CYS A 215 -19.31 -8.98 -3.89
N ALA A 216 -19.18 -9.44 -5.14
CA ALA A 216 -18.07 -10.29 -5.56
C ALA A 216 -16.75 -9.49 -5.63
N ASN A 217 -15.63 -10.12 -5.23
CA ASN A 217 -14.30 -9.52 -5.27
C ASN A 217 -13.67 -9.52 -6.67
N ASN A 218 -14.38 -9.01 -7.67
CA ASN A 218 -13.90 -8.90 -9.05
C ASN A 218 -14.77 -7.93 -9.87
N PRO A 219 -14.32 -7.53 -11.07
CA PRO A 219 -15.04 -6.55 -11.91
C PRO A 219 -16.45 -6.93 -12.39
N ARG A 220 -16.97 -8.13 -12.06
CA ARG A 220 -18.40 -8.42 -12.29
C ARG A 220 -19.30 -7.69 -11.31
N GLU A 221 -18.80 -7.36 -10.12
CA GLU A 221 -19.44 -6.37 -9.26
C GLU A 221 -19.09 -4.98 -9.80
N ARG A 222 -20.10 -4.20 -10.22
CA ARG A 222 -19.86 -2.89 -10.85
C ARG A 222 -19.35 -1.83 -9.86
N HIS A 223 -19.54 -2.04 -8.56
CA HIS A 223 -18.93 -1.21 -7.51
C HIS A 223 -17.56 -1.71 -7.02
N TYR A 224 -16.96 -2.68 -7.71
CA TYR A 224 -15.61 -3.18 -7.40
C TYR A 224 -14.50 -2.24 -7.87
N GLY A 225 -13.43 -2.17 -7.08
CA GLY A 225 -12.26 -1.36 -7.37
C GLY A 225 -12.50 0.14 -7.15
N GLU A 226 -11.47 0.95 -7.36
CA GLU A 226 -11.52 2.39 -7.06
C GLU A 226 -12.56 3.13 -7.93
N SER A 227 -12.63 2.78 -9.22
CA SER A 227 -13.65 3.29 -10.14
C SER A 227 -15.08 2.91 -9.70
N GLY A 228 -15.29 1.65 -9.31
CA GLY A 228 -16.58 1.17 -8.82
C GLY A 228 -17.00 1.82 -7.49
N ALA A 229 -16.06 2.06 -6.58
CA ALA A 229 -16.33 2.76 -5.34
C ALA A 229 -16.74 4.23 -5.58
N LEU A 230 -16.09 4.91 -6.54
CA LEU A 230 -16.50 6.25 -6.96
C LEU A 230 -17.90 6.23 -7.61
N ARG A 231 -18.17 5.24 -8.48
CA ARG A 231 -19.48 5.03 -9.10
C ARG A 231 -20.59 4.86 -8.06
N CYS A 232 -20.34 4.12 -6.99
CA CYS A 232 -21.28 3.91 -5.88
C CYS A 232 -21.77 5.23 -5.25
N VAL A 233 -20.88 6.21 -5.08
CA VAL A 233 -21.26 7.58 -4.64
C VAL A 233 -21.94 8.36 -5.76
N ALA A 234 -21.46 8.25 -7.00
CA ALA A 234 -22.05 8.93 -8.16
C ALA A 234 -23.52 8.55 -8.38
N GLU A 235 -23.86 7.28 -8.14
CA GLU A 235 -25.21 6.71 -8.23
C GLU A 235 -26.07 6.96 -6.96
N ASN A 236 -25.56 7.70 -5.97
CA ASN A 236 -26.21 7.96 -4.67
C ASN A 236 -26.53 6.69 -3.86
N LEU A 237 -25.71 5.65 -3.99
CA LEU A 237 -25.85 4.41 -3.22
C LEU A 237 -24.93 4.37 -1.99
N GLY A 238 -24.00 5.33 -1.88
CA GLY A 238 -23.23 5.59 -0.67
C GLY A 238 -22.92 7.08 -0.49
N ASP A 239 -22.70 7.50 0.75
CA ASP A 239 -22.38 8.89 1.10
C ASP A 239 -20.90 9.22 0.86
N VAL A 240 -20.00 8.26 1.13
CA VAL A 240 -18.55 8.44 1.04
C VAL A 240 -17.87 7.29 0.28
N ALA A 241 -16.92 7.62 -0.60
CA ALA A 241 -16.02 6.68 -1.26
C ALA A 241 -14.59 6.85 -0.76
N PHE A 242 -13.90 5.74 -0.49
CA PHE A 242 -12.49 5.74 -0.16
C PHE A 242 -11.66 5.30 -1.38
N VAL A 243 -10.94 6.24 -1.98
CA VAL A 243 -10.25 6.06 -3.27
C VAL A 243 -8.90 6.78 -3.27
N LYS A 244 -8.05 6.55 -4.28
CA LYS A 244 -6.88 7.40 -4.50
C LYS A 244 -7.31 8.78 -4.97
N HIS A 245 -6.50 9.79 -4.66
CA HIS A 245 -6.66 11.13 -5.22
C HIS A 245 -6.70 11.15 -6.76
N SER A 246 -6.01 10.21 -7.43
CA SER A 246 -5.95 10.13 -8.89
C SER A 246 -7.19 9.52 -9.55
N THR A 247 -7.99 8.73 -8.81
CA THR A 247 -9.11 7.95 -9.37
C THR A 247 -10.09 8.82 -10.14
N ILE A 248 -10.31 10.06 -9.70
CA ILE A 248 -11.22 10.97 -10.37
C ILE A 248 -10.72 11.35 -11.77
N PHE A 249 -9.43 11.66 -11.88
CA PHE A 249 -8.81 12.04 -13.15
C PHE A 249 -8.70 10.87 -14.12
N ASP A 250 -8.84 9.63 -13.65
CA ASP A 250 -8.89 8.43 -14.50
C ASP A 250 -10.29 8.12 -15.01
N ASN A 251 -11.33 8.64 -14.35
CA ASN A 251 -12.72 8.35 -14.68
C ASN A 251 -13.47 9.51 -15.34
N LEU A 252 -13.01 10.75 -15.18
CA LEU A 252 -13.66 11.93 -15.78
C LEU A 252 -12.99 12.36 -17.09
N ASP A 253 -13.48 13.46 -17.66
CA ASP A 253 -12.97 14.10 -18.87
C ASP A 253 -12.90 13.17 -20.11
N GLY A 254 -13.88 12.26 -20.21
CA GLY A 254 -14.01 11.34 -21.35
C GLY A 254 -13.04 10.15 -21.32
N LYS A 255 -12.29 9.94 -20.24
CA LYS A 255 -11.47 8.72 -20.08
C LYS A 255 -12.31 7.49 -19.77
N ASN A 256 -13.38 7.63 -19.00
CA ASN A 256 -14.40 6.59 -18.84
C ASN A 256 -15.63 6.92 -19.71
N GLN A 257 -16.09 5.94 -20.48
CA GLN A 257 -17.21 6.05 -21.41
C GLN A 257 -18.51 5.45 -20.85
N GLU A 258 -18.49 4.98 -19.60
CA GLU A 258 -19.69 4.52 -18.90
C GLU A 258 -20.62 5.68 -18.56
N SER A 259 -21.93 5.42 -18.60
CA SER A 259 -22.96 6.46 -18.39
C SER A 259 -22.83 7.20 -17.06
N TRP A 260 -22.50 6.48 -15.98
CA TRP A 260 -22.38 7.07 -14.65
C TRP A 260 -21.26 8.12 -14.57
N ALA A 261 -20.19 7.95 -15.35
CA ALA A 261 -19.04 8.84 -15.37
C ALA A 261 -19.26 10.05 -16.29
N LEU A 262 -20.09 9.90 -17.32
CA LEU A 262 -20.47 11.00 -18.22
C LEU A 262 -21.38 12.03 -17.54
N ASP A 263 -22.17 11.61 -16.56
CA ASP A 263 -23.10 12.45 -15.82
C ASP A 263 -22.49 13.09 -14.55
N LEU A 264 -21.21 12.87 -14.28
CA LEU A 264 -20.50 13.31 -13.07
C LEU A 264 -19.43 14.36 -13.42
N GLU A 265 -19.52 15.54 -12.82
CA GLU A 265 -18.50 16.58 -12.98
C GLU A 265 -17.59 16.67 -11.73
N GLN A 266 -16.37 17.23 -11.88
CA GLN A 266 -15.45 17.41 -10.75
C GLN A 266 -16.06 18.31 -9.66
N GLU A 267 -16.85 19.29 -10.10
CA GLU A 267 -17.58 20.25 -9.29
C GLU A 267 -18.68 19.60 -8.45
N ASP A 268 -19.17 18.42 -8.82
CA ASP A 268 -20.17 17.67 -8.05
C ASP A 268 -19.58 16.98 -6.83
N LEU A 269 -18.26 16.92 -6.72
CA LEU A 269 -17.53 16.19 -5.69
C LEU A 269 -16.71 17.12 -4.79
N LYS A 270 -16.44 16.62 -3.59
CA LYS A 270 -15.57 17.24 -2.59
C LYS A 270 -14.74 16.19 -1.88
N LEU A 271 -13.60 16.62 -1.36
CA LEU A 271 -12.84 15.86 -0.38
C LEU A 271 -13.37 16.17 1.03
N LEU A 272 -13.43 15.15 1.87
CA LEU A 272 -13.64 15.30 3.30
C LEU A 272 -12.27 15.25 3.99
N CYS A 273 -11.98 16.22 4.85
CA CYS A 273 -10.66 16.39 5.44
C CYS A 273 -10.61 15.89 6.89
N PRO A 274 -9.46 15.39 7.38
CA PRO A 274 -9.33 14.88 8.74
C PRO A 274 -9.65 15.87 9.86
N ASP A 275 -9.58 17.18 9.58
CA ASP A 275 -9.92 18.25 10.52
C ASP A 275 -11.43 18.57 10.56
N GLY A 276 -12.23 17.83 9.78
CA GLY A 276 -13.67 17.99 9.66
C GLY A 276 -14.12 18.99 8.59
N THR A 277 -13.18 19.66 7.92
CA THR A 277 -13.48 20.57 6.80
C THR A 277 -13.67 19.81 5.48
N GLU A 278 -13.98 20.55 4.43
CA GLU A 278 -14.13 20.06 3.06
C GLU A 278 -13.14 20.80 2.18
N ALA A 279 -12.61 20.12 1.15
CA ALA A 279 -11.67 20.72 0.20
C ALA A 279 -12.02 20.35 -1.25
N ASN A 280 -11.44 21.09 -2.19
CA ASN A 280 -11.50 20.72 -3.61
C ASN A 280 -10.60 19.52 -3.90
N LEU A 281 -10.83 18.89 -5.05
CA LEU A 281 -10.16 17.64 -5.41
C LEU A 281 -8.65 17.81 -5.63
N ASP A 282 -8.19 19.00 -6.02
CA ASP A 282 -6.79 19.36 -6.21
C ASP A 282 -6.04 19.64 -4.90
N GLU A 283 -6.76 19.77 -3.78
CA GLU A 283 -6.17 20.04 -2.45
C GLU A 283 -5.83 18.75 -1.68
N PHE A 284 -5.77 17.61 -2.37
CA PHE A 284 -5.55 16.28 -1.78
C PHE A 284 -4.27 16.18 -0.93
N GLU A 285 -3.21 16.92 -1.27
CA GLU A 285 -1.96 16.92 -0.48
C GLU A 285 -2.17 17.45 0.95
N HIS A 286 -3.17 18.30 1.16
CA HIS A 286 -3.53 18.84 2.48
C HIS A 286 -4.76 18.14 3.07
N CYS A 287 -5.59 17.53 2.22
CA CYS A 287 -6.84 16.87 2.59
C CYS A 287 -6.82 15.38 2.17
N HIS A 288 -6.15 14.55 2.97
CA HIS A 288 -6.07 13.10 2.76
C HIS A 288 -6.06 12.33 4.08
N LEU A 289 -6.40 11.04 4.04
CA LEU A 289 -6.37 10.14 5.19
C LEU A 289 -4.96 9.63 5.47
N ALA A 290 -4.24 9.24 4.42
CA ALA A 290 -2.84 8.84 4.48
C ALA A 290 -2.14 9.05 3.13
N ALA A 291 -0.84 9.35 3.18
CA ALA A 291 0.07 9.20 2.06
C ALA A 291 0.69 7.81 2.11
N VAL A 292 0.40 6.97 1.11
CA VAL A 292 0.89 5.60 1.02
C VAL A 292 2.08 5.59 0.07
N PRO A 293 3.28 5.14 0.51
CA PRO A 293 4.45 5.15 -0.36
C PRO A 293 4.36 4.05 -1.42
N ALA A 294 5.24 4.17 -2.40
CA ALA A 294 5.49 3.20 -3.43
C ALA A 294 6.14 1.96 -2.85
N ASN A 295 6.11 0.91 -3.66
CA ASN A 295 6.69 -0.38 -3.33
C ASN A 295 8.19 -0.25 -3.08
N ALA A 296 8.74 -1.21 -2.35
CA ALA A 296 10.16 -1.25 -2.08
C ALA A 296 10.71 -2.67 -2.08
N VAL A 297 12.00 -2.75 -2.40
CA VAL A 297 12.79 -3.96 -2.39
C VAL A 297 13.18 -4.30 -0.95
N VAL A 298 12.52 -5.32 -0.43
CA VAL A 298 12.76 -5.90 0.91
C VAL A 298 13.94 -6.87 0.83
N VAL A 299 14.86 -6.77 1.80
CA VAL A 299 16.08 -7.57 1.91
C VAL A 299 16.42 -7.87 3.37
N ARG A 300 17.38 -8.76 3.62
CA ARG A 300 17.99 -8.87 4.96
C ARG A 300 18.90 -7.67 5.27
N VAL A 301 19.14 -7.42 6.55
CA VAL A 301 19.94 -6.28 7.04
C VAL A 301 21.33 -6.23 6.41
N GLU A 302 22.00 -7.38 6.28
CA GLU A 302 23.34 -7.48 5.68
C GLU A 302 23.36 -7.20 4.16
N ASP A 303 22.21 -7.33 3.50
CA ASP A 303 22.07 -7.13 2.05
C ASP A 303 21.64 -5.70 1.68
N LYS A 304 21.27 -4.85 2.67
CA LYS A 304 20.82 -3.45 2.46
C LYS A 304 21.78 -2.58 1.64
N CYS A 305 23.09 -2.83 1.77
CA CYS A 305 24.12 -2.11 1.03
C CYS A 305 24.36 -2.64 -0.39
N ARG A 306 23.73 -3.75 -0.80
CA ARG A 306 23.96 -4.34 -2.13
C ARG A 306 23.26 -3.51 -3.20
N ASN A 307 24.04 -3.10 -4.18
CA ASN A 307 23.50 -2.48 -5.38
C ASN A 307 22.96 -3.58 -6.31
N ALA A 308 21.77 -4.10 -6.01
CA ALA A 308 21.17 -5.22 -6.74
C ALA A 308 20.75 -4.85 -8.17
N PHE A 309 20.48 -3.56 -8.44
CA PHE A 309 19.85 -3.12 -9.69
C PHE A 309 20.65 -2.10 -10.52
N GLY A 310 21.83 -1.68 -10.06
CA GLY A 310 22.55 -0.54 -10.64
C GLY A 310 22.80 -0.59 -12.16
N ASN A 311 22.85 -1.79 -12.76
CA ASN A 311 23.07 -1.96 -14.20
C ASN A 311 22.10 -2.94 -14.91
N ALA A 312 21.14 -3.58 -14.20
CA ALA A 312 20.31 -4.66 -14.76
C ALA A 312 19.24 -4.18 -15.76
N ASN A 313 19.00 -2.86 -15.84
CA ASN A 313 17.95 -2.27 -16.67
C ASN A 313 18.39 -2.01 -18.12
N GLU A 314 19.68 -2.09 -18.43
CA GLU A 314 20.16 -1.82 -19.79
C GLU A 314 19.66 -2.88 -20.77
N GLY A 315 18.68 -2.52 -21.60
CA GLY A 315 18.13 -3.41 -22.63
C GLY A 315 17.06 -4.38 -22.15
N PHE A 316 16.49 -4.14 -20.96
CA PHE A 316 15.28 -4.80 -20.48
C PHE A 316 14.30 -3.74 -19.94
N ARG A 317 13.02 -3.85 -20.28
CA ARG A 317 12.00 -2.91 -19.78
C ARG A 317 11.53 -3.35 -18.39
N LEU A 318 12.31 -3.01 -17.37
CA LEU A 318 12.05 -3.45 -15.99
C LEU A 318 10.65 -3.02 -15.50
N PHE A 319 10.29 -1.75 -15.75
CA PHE A 319 9.04 -1.12 -15.31
C PHE A 319 7.94 -1.19 -16.40
N SER A 320 7.88 -2.29 -17.15
CA SER A 320 6.77 -2.52 -18.09
C SER A 320 6.34 -3.97 -18.03
N SER A 321 5.04 -4.19 -17.93
CA SER A 321 4.43 -5.51 -17.86
C SER A 321 3.80 -5.95 -19.18
N ALA A 322 4.00 -5.16 -20.24
CA ALA A 322 3.61 -5.53 -21.60
C ALA A 322 4.18 -6.92 -21.99
N GLY A 323 3.29 -7.85 -22.30
CA GLY A 323 3.64 -9.23 -22.68
C GLY A 323 3.44 -10.28 -21.58
N TYR A 324 3.17 -9.88 -20.33
CA TYR A 324 3.01 -10.82 -19.20
C TYR A 324 1.54 -11.04 -18.77
N GLY A 325 0.59 -10.46 -19.50
CA GLY A 325 -0.86 -10.68 -19.31
C GLY A 325 -1.47 -10.01 -18.07
N LYS A 326 -0.68 -9.24 -17.31
CA LYS A 326 -1.07 -8.45 -16.13
C LYS A 326 -0.29 -7.13 -16.13
N SER A 327 -0.77 -6.15 -15.37
CA SER A 327 -0.03 -4.91 -15.06
C SER A 327 0.77 -5.06 -13.77
N ASN A 328 1.75 -4.18 -13.55
CA ASN A 328 2.55 -4.09 -12.32
C ASN A 328 3.23 -5.41 -11.91
N VAL A 329 3.78 -6.13 -12.90
CA VAL A 329 4.49 -7.39 -12.70
C VAL A 329 5.92 -7.09 -12.24
N LEU A 330 6.31 -7.59 -11.06
CA LEU A 330 7.55 -7.32 -10.31
C LEU A 330 7.69 -5.89 -9.75
N PHE A 331 7.45 -4.89 -10.58
CA PHE A 331 7.50 -3.46 -10.25
C PHE A 331 6.30 -2.78 -10.91
N ASP A 332 5.88 -1.64 -10.38
CA ASP A 332 4.80 -0.84 -10.98
C ASP A 332 5.22 -0.36 -12.38
N ASP A 333 4.25 -0.35 -13.30
CA ASP A 333 4.50 0.04 -14.69
C ASP A 333 4.78 1.54 -14.84
N ASP A 334 4.38 2.34 -13.84
CA ASP A 334 4.62 3.78 -13.77
C ASP A 334 5.97 4.13 -13.10
N THR A 335 6.78 3.11 -12.77
CA THR A 335 8.10 3.33 -12.18
C THR A 335 9.11 3.88 -13.18
N HIS A 336 9.70 5.01 -12.82
CA HIS A 336 10.77 5.67 -13.56
C HIS A 336 12.14 5.14 -13.17
N HIS A 337 12.41 4.96 -11.87
CA HIS A 337 13.68 4.44 -11.37
C HIS A 337 13.55 3.84 -9.97
N LEU A 338 14.55 3.06 -9.56
CA LEU A 338 14.71 2.61 -8.18
C LEU A 338 15.66 3.54 -7.45
N GLN A 339 15.20 4.13 -6.35
CA GLN A 339 16.02 4.96 -5.47
C GLN A 339 16.51 4.18 -4.26
N ARG A 340 17.68 4.53 -3.74
CA ARG A 340 18.24 3.88 -2.55
C ARG A 340 17.51 4.33 -1.29
N VAL A 341 17.08 3.37 -0.45
CA VAL A 341 16.46 3.68 0.85
C VAL A 341 17.55 3.75 1.93
N LEU A 342 17.66 4.91 2.59
CA LEU A 342 18.64 5.14 3.66
C LEU A 342 18.07 4.89 5.06
N GLY A 343 16.78 5.13 5.25
CA GLY A 343 16.09 4.99 6.54
C GLY A 343 15.59 3.57 6.83
N SER A 344 14.80 3.45 7.89
CA SER A 344 14.07 2.22 8.25
C SER A 344 12.78 2.07 7.42
N TYR A 345 12.15 0.89 7.50
CA TYR A 345 10.82 0.67 6.92
C TYR A 345 9.78 1.69 7.43
N THR A 346 9.79 2.04 8.73
CA THR A 346 8.87 3.06 9.28
C THR A 346 9.09 4.46 8.71
N SER A 347 10.34 4.83 8.42
CA SER A 347 10.63 6.11 7.76
C SER A 347 10.22 6.13 6.28
N TRP A 348 10.25 4.98 5.62
CA TRP A 348 9.75 4.81 4.24
C TRP A 348 8.22 4.89 4.19
N LEU A 349 7.56 4.17 5.10
CA LEU A 349 6.10 4.20 5.26
C LEU A 349 5.58 5.58 5.67
N GLY A 350 6.38 6.33 6.42
CA GLY A 350 5.97 7.60 6.98
C GLY A 350 5.07 7.41 8.21
N PRO A 351 4.98 8.44 9.08
CA PRO A 351 4.31 8.32 10.37
C PRO A 351 2.80 8.05 10.22
N THR A 352 2.11 8.77 9.33
CA THR A 352 0.66 8.64 9.15
C THR A 352 0.27 7.22 8.72
N TYR A 353 0.96 6.67 7.72
CA TYR A 353 0.64 5.33 7.22
C TYR A 353 1.08 4.23 8.20
N THR A 354 2.22 4.42 8.88
CA THR A 354 2.65 3.50 9.96
C THR A 354 1.58 3.41 11.06
N THR A 355 1.03 4.54 11.50
CA THR A 355 -0.02 4.56 12.52
C THR A 355 -1.31 3.90 12.03
N VAL A 356 -1.68 4.06 10.77
CA VAL A 356 -2.79 3.31 10.14
C VAL A 356 -2.59 1.80 10.26
N LEU A 357 -1.40 1.30 9.90
CA LEU A 357 -1.08 -0.13 9.93
C LEU A 357 -1.07 -0.71 11.35
N GLN A 358 -0.62 0.07 12.33
CA GLN A 358 -0.63 -0.31 13.75
C GLN A 358 -2.03 -0.66 14.27
N ALA A 359 -3.08 -0.06 13.71
CA ALA A 359 -4.46 -0.37 14.07
C ALA A 359 -4.84 -1.84 13.80
N PHE A 360 -4.12 -2.53 12.90
CA PHE A 360 -4.39 -3.90 12.48
C PHE A 360 -3.48 -4.96 13.13
N GLU A 361 -2.53 -4.57 13.98
CA GLU A 361 -1.57 -5.51 14.60
C GLU A 361 -2.23 -6.66 15.38
N CYS A 362 -3.44 -6.43 15.88
CA CYS A 362 -4.16 -7.45 16.61
C CYS A 362 -4.63 -8.62 15.71
N GLU A 363 -4.68 -8.45 14.38
CA GLU A 363 -4.96 -9.55 13.44
C GLU A 363 -3.87 -10.63 13.44
N ALA A 364 -2.61 -10.27 13.75
CA ALA A 364 -1.49 -11.21 13.80
C ALA A 364 -1.69 -12.33 14.85
N ALA A 365 -2.54 -12.10 15.86
CA ALA A 365 -2.85 -13.09 16.87
C ALA A 365 -3.96 -14.08 16.45
N PHE A 366 -4.76 -13.76 15.43
CA PHE A 366 -6.02 -14.46 15.15
C PHE A 366 -6.15 -15.01 13.73
N PHE A 367 -5.40 -14.49 12.76
CA PHE A 367 -5.50 -14.91 11.36
C PHE A 367 -4.16 -15.46 10.85
N PRO A 368 -4.11 -16.68 10.28
CA PRO A 368 -2.90 -17.23 9.64
C PRO A 368 -2.41 -16.38 8.46
N THR A 369 -3.29 -15.53 7.92
CA THR A 369 -3.06 -14.54 6.85
C THR A 369 -3.05 -13.11 7.40
N GLY A 370 -2.71 -12.94 8.69
CA GLY A 370 -2.51 -11.64 9.32
C GLY A 370 -1.22 -10.97 8.82
N PHE A 371 -0.99 -9.72 9.25
CA PHE A 371 0.25 -8.98 8.96
C PHE A 371 1.52 -9.71 9.42
N CYS A 372 1.42 -10.51 10.49
CA CYS A 372 2.36 -11.55 10.91
C CYS A 372 1.56 -12.85 11.10
#